data_AF-A0A643BN67-F1
#
_entry.id   AF-A0A643BN67-F1
#
_cell.length_a   1.000
_cell.length_b   1.000
_cell.length_c   1.000
_cell.angle_alpha   90.00
_cell.angle_beta   90.00
_cell.angle_gamma   90.00
#
_symmetry.space_group_name_H-M   'P 1'
#
loop_
_entity.id
_entity.type
_entity.pdbx_description
1 polymer ?
#
loop_
_entity_poly.entity_id
_entity_poly.type
_entity_poly.pdbx_seq_one_letter_code
_entity_poly.pdbx_strand_id
1 'polypeptide(L)'
;MKASGTLPEYKVVGHCLLTPKCGMSPLYCMQIFAPNHVAKSCFWYFVSQLKKMREYSGEIVYCRQVLEKSPLWVKNFGFWLCYDFHSTESTGT
;
A
#
# COMPACT_ATOMS: atom_id res chain seq x y z
N MET A 1 3.31 -2.34 -10.73
CA MET A 1 2.19 -3.24 -10.36
C MET A 1 1.25 -3.31 -11.56
N LYS A 2 0.87 -4.51 -12.04
CA LYS A 2 -0.06 -4.62 -13.17
C LYS A 2 -1.49 -4.54 -12.62
N ALA A 3 -2.23 -3.50 -13.00
CA ALA A 3 -3.66 -3.40 -12.71
C ALA A 3 -4.41 -4.23 -13.76
N SER A 4 -4.84 -5.44 -13.39
CA SER A 4 -5.64 -6.30 -14.26
C SER A 4 -6.88 -6.78 -13.52
N GLY A 5 -8.05 -6.56 -14.12
CA GLY A 5 -9.33 -6.94 -13.54
C GLY A 5 -9.80 -6.03 -12.40
N THR A 6 -10.76 -6.51 -11.63
CA THR A 6 -11.30 -5.82 -10.46
C THR A 6 -10.25 -5.73 -9.36
N LEU A 7 -10.06 -4.54 -8.80
CA LEU A 7 -9.12 -4.31 -7.70
C LEU A 7 -9.87 -4.26 -6.36
N PRO A 8 -9.89 -5.36 -5.59
CA PRO A 8 -10.40 -5.32 -4.23
C PRO A 8 -9.57 -4.39 -3.34
N GLU A 9 -10.27 -3.75 -2.40
CA GLU A 9 -9.65 -2.94 -1.36
C GLU A 9 -9.15 -3.84 -0.23
N TYR A 10 -7.93 -3.61 0.23
CA TYR A 10 -7.35 -4.26 1.39
C TYR A 10 -6.95 -3.23 2.43
N LYS A 11 -7.33 -3.49 3.69
CA LYS A 11 -6.77 -2.81 4.84
C LYS A 11 -5.57 -3.59 5.33
N VAL A 12 -4.39 -2.99 5.23
CA VAL A 12 -3.11 -3.57 5.67
C VAL A 12 -2.58 -2.75 6.84
N VAL A 13 -2.20 -3.43 7.93
CA VAL A 13 -1.63 -2.81 9.13
C VAL A 13 -0.32 -3.50 9.47
N GLY A 14 0.73 -2.71 9.68
CA GLY A 14 2.03 -3.20 10.11
C GLY A 14 2.78 -2.23 11.01
N HIS A 15 3.82 -2.69 11.68
CA HIS A 15 4.72 -1.87 12.48
C HIS A 15 6.17 -2.36 12.37
N CYS A 16 7.10 -1.51 12.82
CA CYS A 16 8.50 -1.92 12.99
C CYS A 16 8.62 -2.94 14.12
N LEU A 17 9.54 -3.89 13.98
CA LEU A 17 9.86 -4.84 15.05
C LEU A 17 10.37 -4.07 16.28
N LEU A 18 10.03 -4.59 17.46
CA LEU A 18 10.48 -4.02 18.71
C LEU A 18 11.99 -4.18 18.83
N THR A 19 12.68 -3.10 19.18
CA THR A 19 14.12 -3.11 19.43
C THR A 19 14.39 -2.71 20.87
N PRO A 20 15.49 -3.14 21.49
CA PRO A 20 15.80 -2.78 22.88
C PRO A 20 15.91 -1.27 23.11
N LYS A 21 16.12 -0.47 22.05
CA LYS A 21 16.14 0.99 22.09
C LYS A 21 14.76 1.64 21.96
N CYS A 22 13.78 0.94 21.39
CA CYS A 22 12.43 1.44 21.13
C CYS A 22 11.42 0.32 21.41
N GLY A 23 10.89 0.32 22.64
CA GLY A 23 10.01 -0.72 23.17
C GLY A 23 8.56 -0.68 22.67
N MET A 24 8.17 0.35 21.92
CA MET A 24 6.82 0.46 21.36
C MET A 24 6.84 1.09 19.97
N SER A 25 6.50 0.30 18.96
CA SER A 25 6.42 0.75 17.57
C SER A 25 4.99 1.20 17.24
N PRO A 26 4.81 2.37 16.59
CA PRO A 26 3.49 2.79 16.13
C PRO A 26 2.97 1.86 15.02
N LEU A 27 1.65 1.63 15.02
CA LEU A 27 0.97 0.88 13.96
C LEU A 27 0.67 1.79 12.77
N TYR A 28 1.04 1.35 11.57
CA TYR A 28 0.75 2.02 10.31
C TYR A 28 -0.33 1.25 9.56
N CYS A 29 -1.40 1.95 9.18
CA CYS A 29 -2.52 1.39 8.44
C CYS A 29 -2.63 2.04 7.06
N MET A 30 -2.82 1.23 6.01
CA MET A 30 -3.06 1.69 4.64
C MET A 30 -4.26 0.95 4.04
N GLN A 31 -5.02 1.65 3.20
CA GLN A 31 -6.00 1.07 2.29
C GLN A 31 -5.34 0.94 0.91
N ILE A 32 -5.29 -0.29 0.40
CA ILE A 32 -4.56 -0.64 -0.81
C ILE A 32 -5.49 -1.37 -1.77
N PHE A 33 -5.63 -0.86 -2.98
CA PHE A 33 -6.36 -1.51 -4.06
C PHE A 33 -5.41 -2.45 -4.81
N ALA A 34 -5.66 -3.76 -4.73
CA ALA A 34 -4.78 -4.78 -5.31
C ALA A 34 -5.58 -6.00 -5.76
N PRO A 35 -5.14 -6.75 -6.78
CA PRO A 35 -5.87 -7.93 -7.24
C PRO A 35 -5.87 -9.09 -6.23
N ASN A 36 -4.85 -9.21 -5.38
CA ASN A 36 -4.66 -10.36 -4.49
C ASN A 36 -3.68 -10.02 -3.33
N HIS A 37 -2.89 -11.00 -2.88
CA HIS A 37 -1.85 -10.89 -1.86
C HIS A 37 -0.76 -9.84 -2.15
N VAL A 38 -0.66 -9.33 -3.38
CA VAL A 38 0.26 -8.22 -3.74
C VAL A 38 0.02 -6.97 -2.88
N ALA A 39 -1.15 -6.85 -2.22
CA ALA A 39 -1.43 -5.82 -1.21
C ALA A 39 -0.32 -5.68 -0.15
N LYS A 40 0.31 -6.78 0.30
CA LYS A 40 1.42 -6.74 1.27
C LYS A 40 2.69 -6.10 0.67
N SER A 41 3.03 -6.46 -0.56
CA SER A 41 4.19 -5.89 -1.27
C SER A 41 3.99 -4.39 -1.53
N CYS A 42 2.77 -3.98 -1.91
CA CYS A 42 2.41 -2.57 -2.05
C CYS A 42 2.53 -1.81 -0.73
N PHE A 43 2.10 -2.40 0.39
CA PHE A 43 2.27 -1.79 1.71
C PHE A 43 3.75 -1.51 1.98
N TRP A 44 4.62 -2.50 1.76
CA TRP A 44 6.06 -2.32 1.95
C TRP A 44 6.66 -1.26 1.02
N TYR A 45 6.22 -1.21 -0.23
CA TYR A 45 6.63 -0.19 -1.19
C TYR A 45 6.29 1.22 -0.70
N PHE A 46 5.05 1.47 -0.28
CA PHE A 46 4.62 2.79 0.17
C PHE A 46 5.16 3.16 1.55
N VAL A 47 5.16 2.22 2.50
CA VAL A 47 5.64 2.50 3.86
C VAL A 47 7.14 2.82 3.87
N SER A 48 7.93 2.22 2.97
CA SER A 48 9.37 2.50 2.87
C SER A 48 9.71 3.90 2.35
N GLN A 49 8.80 4.50 1.58
CA GLN A 49 8.93 5.88 1.11
C GLN A 49 8.51 6.89 2.18
N LEU A 50 7.47 6.56 2.96
CA LEU A 50 6.94 7.45 4.01
C LEU A 50 7.71 7.34 5.33
N LYS A 51 8.25 6.17 5.64
CA LYS A 51 8.95 5.82 6.87
C LYS A 51 10.17 4.97 6.53
N LYS A 52 11.22 5.04 7.34
CA LYS A 52 12.42 4.18 7.19
C LYS A 52 12.15 2.74 7.67
N MET A 53 11.07 2.14 7.17
CA MET A 53 10.57 0.83 7.53
C MET A 53 10.63 -0.08 6.30
N ARG A 54 11.12 -1.29 6.47
CA ARG A 54 11.28 -2.29 5.41
C ARG A 54 10.69 -3.62 5.86
N GLU A 55 10.46 -4.51 4.91
CA GLU A 55 9.86 -5.82 5.18
C GLU A 55 10.64 -6.65 6.20
N TYR A 56 11.97 -6.61 6.17
CA TYR A 56 12.79 -7.33 7.15
C TYR A 56 12.84 -6.67 8.54
N SER A 57 12.52 -5.38 8.64
CA SER A 57 12.59 -4.61 9.90
C SER A 57 11.23 -4.37 10.53
N GLY A 58 10.18 -4.97 9.97
CA GLY A 58 8.82 -4.83 10.45
C GLY A 58 7.98 -6.07 10.19
N GLU A 59 6.76 -6.05 10.71
CA GLU A 59 5.80 -7.12 10.53
C GLU A 59 4.42 -6.56 10.15
N ILE A 60 3.67 -7.36 9.40
CA ILE A 60 2.26 -7.07 9.07
C ILE A 60 1.40 -7.83 10.08
N VAL A 61 0.71 -7.08 10.92
CA VAL A 61 -0.19 -7.63 11.95
C VAL A 61 -1.55 -7.99 11.37
N TYR A 62 -2.00 -7.24 10.37
CA TYR A 62 -3.33 -7.42 9.80
C TYR A 62 -3.33 -7.15 8.31
N CYS A 63 -3.98 -8.02 7.54
CA CYS A 63 -4.22 -7.83 6.12
C CYS A 63 -5.57 -8.47 5.79
N ARG A 64 -6.58 -7.64 5.51
CA ARG A 64 -7.93 -8.13 5.18
C ARG A 64 -8.56 -7.28 4.10
N GLN A 65 -9.33 -7.94 3.24
CA GLN A 65 -10.18 -7.29 2.26
C GLN A 65 -11.27 -6.45 2.98
N VAL A 66 -11.46 -5.22 2.53
CA VAL A 66 -12.55 -4.34 2.92
C VAL A 66 -13.64 -4.47 1.87
N LEU A 67 -14.86 -4.78 2.32
CA LEU A 67 -16.02 -4.84 1.44
C LEU A 67 -16.79 -3.53 1.50
N GLU A 68 -17.29 -3.10 0.35
CA GLU A 68 -18.10 -1.89 0.24
C GLU A 68 -19.36 -2.03 1.09
N LYS A 69 -19.63 -1.04 1.95
CA LYS A 69 -20.71 -1.12 2.94
C LYS A 69 -22.11 -1.10 2.33
N SER A 70 -22.26 -0.39 1.21
CA SER A 70 -23.55 -0.21 0.53
C SER A 70 -23.36 -0.34 -0.98
N PRO A 71 -23.15 -1.56 -1.49
CA PRO A 71 -22.81 -1.79 -2.89
C PRO A 71 -23.97 -1.48 -3.86
N LEU A 72 -25.20 -1.43 -3.35
CA LEU A 72 -26.40 -1.15 -4.14
C LEU A 72 -26.66 0.35 -4.33
N TRP A 73 -25.91 1.23 -3.64
CA TRP A 73 -26.13 2.67 -3.69
C TRP A 73 -25.10 3.35 -4.57
N VAL A 74 -25.56 4.22 -5.48
CA VAL A 74 -24.67 5.01 -6.36
C VAL A 74 -23.98 6.10 -5.56
N LYS A 75 -22.65 6.21 -5.74
CA LYS A 75 -21.79 7.16 -5.01
C LYS A 75 -20.84 7.86 -5.98
N ASN A 76 -20.50 9.09 -5.66
CA ASN A 76 -19.43 9.83 -6.33
C ASN A 76 -18.15 9.71 -5.50
N PHE A 77 -17.06 9.27 -6.13
CA PHE A 77 -15.74 9.15 -5.50
C PHE A 77 -14.74 10.07 -6.21
N GLY A 78 -13.94 10.79 -5.43
CA GLY A 78 -12.79 11.55 -5.92
C GLY A 78 -11.50 10.77 -5.67
N PHE A 79 -10.63 10.72 -6.68
CA PHE A 79 -9.32 10.06 -6.57
C PHE A 79 -8.21 11.08 -6.77
N TRP A 80 -7.22 11.03 -5.88
CA TRP A 80 -5.95 11.71 -6.06
C TRP A 80 -4.92 10.69 -6.52
N LEU A 81 -4.26 10.97 -7.64
CA LEU A 81 -3.29 10.08 -8.26
C LEU A 81 -1.99 10.83 -8.49
N CYS A 82 -0.88 10.19 -8.18
CA CYS A 82 0.45 10.61 -8.58
C CYS A 82 0.95 9.60 -9.62
N TYR A 83 1.37 10.09 -10.78
CA TYR A 83 1.86 9.28 -11.89
C TYR A 83 3.20 9.83 -12.36
N ASP A 84 4.19 8.94 -12.47
CA ASP A 84 5.51 9.28 -13.00
C ASP A 84 5.48 9.18 -14.53
N PHE A 85 5.77 10.29 -15.21
CA PHE A 85 5.94 10.31 -16.66
C PHE A 85 7.38 9.95 -17.03
N HIS A 86 7.57 8.93 -17.87
CA HIS A 86 8.88 8.59 -18.40
C HIS A 86 9.11 9.33 -19.72
N SER A 87 9.81 10.47 -19.70
CA SER A 87 10.32 11.12 -20.92
C SER A 87 11.68 10.54 -21.26
N THR A 88 11.71 9.58 -22.20
CA THR A 88 12.97 9.06 -22.73
C THR A 88 13.50 10.03 -23.79
N GLU A 89 14.38 10.96 -23.43
CA GLU A 89 15.18 11.66 -24.43
C GLU A 89 16.24 10.68 -24.97
N SER A 90 16.04 10.22 -26.21
CA SER A 90 17.05 9.47 -26.94
C SER A 90 18.07 10.45 -27.52
N THR A 91 19.08 10.85 -26.74
CA THR A 91 20.31 11.37 -27.33
C THR A 91 21.02 10.24 -28.08
N GLY A 92 20.95 10.29 -29.41
CA GLY A 92 21.66 9.40 -30.30
C GLY A 92 23.17 9.57 -30.16
N THR A 93 23.88 8.44 -30.12
CA THR A 93 25.31 8.34 -30.46
C THR A 93 25.46 7.17 -31.43
#